data_AF-A0ABD0NQZ8-F1
#
_entry.id   AF-A0ABD0NQZ8-F1
#
_cell.length_a   1.000
_cell.length_b   1.000
_cell.length_c   1.000
_cell.angle_alpha   90.00
_cell.angle_beta   90.00
_cell.angle_gamma   90.00
#
_symmetry.space_group_name_H-M   'P 1'
#
loop_
_entity.id
_entity.type
_entity.pdbx_description
1 polymer ?
#
loop_
_entity_poly.entity_id
_entity_poly.type
_entity_poly.pdbx_seq_one_letter_code
_entity_poly.pdbx_strand_id
1 'polypeptide(L)' 'VQHLTLISMELHARTRRDLEPDPEFDPICALFYCLSSDVPLLNSDTTQMTGAIVIDKHFSSAE' A
#
# COMPACT_ATOMS: atom_id res chain seq x y z
N VAL A 1 -26.69 -11.55 -8.14
CA VAL A 1 -25.93 -11.73 -6.88
C VAL A 1 -25.06 -10.49 -6.69
N GLN A 2 -24.91 -10.01 -5.45
CA GLN A 2 -24.04 -8.88 -5.12
C GLN A 2 -22.72 -9.42 -4.58
N HIS A 3 -21.61 -8.85 -5.03
CA HIS A 3 -20.26 -9.21 -4.59
C HIS A 3 -19.57 -7.97 -4.03
N LEU A 4 -18.82 -8.14 -2.93
CA LEU A 4 -18.12 -7.07 -2.23
C LEU A 4 -16.62 -7.37 -2.15
N THR A 5 -15.82 -6.41 -2.60
CA THR A 5 -14.37 -6.40 -2.40
C THR A 5 -13.98 -5.18 -1.58
N LEU A 6 -13.26 -5.42 -0.49
CA LEU A 6 -12.72 -4.44 0.43
C LEU A 6 -11.22 -4.31 0.23
N ILE A 7 -10.71 -3.09 0.40
CA ILE A 7 -9.29 -2.82 0.52
C ILE A 7 -9.03 -2.14 1.86
N SER A 8 -8.11 -2.70 2.64
CA SER A 8 -7.54 -2.06 3.82
C SER A 8 -6.14 -1.55 3.44
N MET A 9 -5.82 -0.32 3.83
CA MET A 9 -4.57 0.35 3.45
C MET A 9 -3.94 1.03 4.65
N GLU A 10 -2.63 0.89 4.80
CA GLU A 10 -1.81 1.58 5.79
C GLU A 10 -0.65 2.31 5.09
N LEU A 11 -0.40 3.56 5.47
CA LEU A 11 0.67 4.39 4.91
C LEU A 11 1.78 4.62 5.93
N HIS A 12 3.02 4.48 5.46
CA HIS A 12 4.21 4.91 6.20
C HIS A 12 4.75 6.21 5.59
N ALA A 13 4.52 7.33 6.27
CA ALA A 13 5.12 8.62 5.95
C ALA A 13 6.38 8.86 6.80
N ARG A 14 7.43 9.43 6.20
CA ARG A 14 8.65 9.79 6.93
C ARG A 14 8.52 11.22 7.46
N THR A 15 8.44 11.35 8.77
CA THR A 15 8.24 12.64 9.45
C THR A 15 9.54 13.43 9.65
N ARG A 16 9.39 14.74 9.85
CA ARG A 16 10.45 15.68 10.23
C ARG A 16 10.74 15.61 11.75
N ARG A 17 11.32 14.50 12.22
CA ARG A 17 11.63 14.22 13.64
C ARG A 17 10.35 14.04 14.47
N ASP A 18 10.20 14.77 15.56
CA ASP A 18 9.11 14.64 16.53
C ASP A 18 7.81 15.36 16.09
N LEU A 19 7.70 15.74 14.81
CA LEU A 19 6.49 16.32 14.24
C LEU A 19 5.56 15.21 13.71
N GLU A 20 4.25 15.48 13.74
CA GLU A 20 3.26 14.63 13.10
C GLU A 20 3.45 14.63 11.56
N PRO A 21 3.01 13.56 10.86
CA PRO A 21 3.05 13.51 9.40
C PRO A 21 2.28 14.67 8.76
N ASP A 22 2.95 15.38 7.86
CA ASP A 22 2.41 16.51 7.13
C ASP A 22 2.41 16.22 5.61
N PRO A 23 1.25 16.10 4.95
CA PRO A 23 1.17 15.72 3.54
C PRO A 23 1.84 16.73 2.58
N GLU A 24 2.10 17.97 3.01
CA GLU A 24 2.81 18.96 2.19
C GLU A 24 4.33 18.73 2.18
N PHE A 25 4.87 18.08 3.21
CA PHE A 25 6.33 18.00 3.43
C PHE A 25 6.88 16.59 3.62
N ASP A 26 6.07 15.64 4.05
CA ASP A 26 6.49 14.29 4.44
C ASP A 26 6.11 13.26 3.37
N PRO A 27 7.10 12.64 2.68
CA PRO A 27 6.81 11.71 1.62
C PRO A 27 6.30 10.36 2.16
N ILE A 28 5.35 9.77 1.44
CA ILE A 28 4.97 8.37 1.62
C ILE A 28 6.14 7.50 1.17
N CYS A 29 6.60 6.61 2.04
CA CYS A 29 7.74 5.73 1.80
C CYS A 29 7.30 4.30 1.53
N ALA A 30 6.20 3.89 2.15
CA ALA A 30 5.59 2.59 1.92
C ALA A 30 4.06 2.67 2.06
N LEU A 31 3.38 1.80 1.34
CA LEU A 31 1.95 1.56 1.41
C LEU A 31 1.75 0.06 1.54
N PHE A 32 1.07 -0.37 2.59
CA PHE A 32 0.69 -1.76 2.82
C PHE A 32 -0.79 -1.89 2.52
N TYR A 33 -1.18 -2.96 1.84
CA TYR A 33 -2.56 -3.21 1.51
C TYR A 33 -2.97 -4.66 1.72
N CYS A 34 -4.25 -4.82 2.05
CA CYS A 34 -4.95 -6.10 2.10
C CYS A 34 -6.27 -5.98 1.34
N LEU A 35 -6.38 -6.69 0.24
CA LEU A 35 -7.61 -6.89 -0.51
C LEU A 35 -8.34 -8.11 0.08
N SER A 36 -9.64 -7.98 0.31
CA SER A 36 -10.50 -9.07 0.75
C SER A 36 -11.79 -9.04 -0.05
N SER A 37 -12.19 -10.15 -0.65
CA SER A 37 -13.41 -10.28 -1.43
C SER A 37 -14.28 -11.42 -0.90
N ASP A 38 -15.59 -11.35 -1.12
CA ASP A 38 -16.51 -12.47 -0.85
C ASP A 38 -16.50 -13.54 -1.95
N VAL A 39 -15.75 -13.31 -3.04
CA VAL A 39 -15.49 -14.25 -4.13
C VAL A 39 -13.98 -14.36 -4.41
N PRO A 40 -13.52 -15.43 -5.10
CA PRO A 40 -12.12 -15.54 -5.49
C PRO A 40 -11.66 -14.32 -6.30
N LEU A 41 -10.47 -13.82 -5.97
CA LEU A 41 -9.85 -12.69 -6.67
C LEU A 41 -9.46 -13.09 -8.09
N LEU A 42 -9.36 -12.10 -8.98
CA LEU A 42 -9.02 -12.34 -10.38
C LEU A 42 -7.70 -13.11 -10.49
N ASN A 43 -7.70 -14.23 -11.20
CA ASN A 43 -6.54 -15.11 -11.37
C ASN A 43 -5.98 -15.71 -10.06
N SER A 44 -6.80 -15.83 -9.02
CA SER A 44 -6.44 -16.48 -7.77
C SER A 44 -7.58 -17.36 -7.27
N ASP A 45 -7.25 -18.48 -6.63
CA ASP A 45 -8.22 -19.27 -5.86
C ASP A 45 -8.46 -18.69 -4.46
N THR A 46 -7.77 -17.60 -4.10
CA THR A 46 -7.89 -16.92 -2.81
C THR A 46 -8.85 -15.76 -2.87
N THR A 47 -9.55 -15.52 -1.75
CA THR A 47 -10.40 -14.34 -1.54
C THR A 47 -9.64 -13.15 -0.98
N GLN A 48 -8.37 -13.36 -0.58
CA GLN A 48 -7.53 -12.33 0.03
C GLN A 48 -6.20 -12.22 -0.70
N MET A 49 -5.69 -10.99 -0.78
CA MET A 49 -4.36 -10.67 -1.30
C MET A 49 -3.75 -9.58 -0.44
N THR A 50 -2.50 -9.78 -0.01
CA THR A 50 -1.72 -8.75 0.68
C THR A 50 -0.55 -8.30 -0.19
N GLY A 51 -0.10 -7.07 0.04
CA GLY A 51 1.08 -6.55 -0.65
C GLY A 51 1.59 -5.27 -0.03
N ALA A 52 2.76 -4.86 -0.50
CA ALA A 52 3.39 -3.61 -0.12
C ALA A 52 3.97 -2.93 -1.37
N ILE A 53 3.83 -1.62 -1.44
CA ILE A 53 4.53 -0.76 -2.38
C ILE A 53 5.54 0.03 -1.56
N VAL A 54 6.83 -0.11 -1.88
CA VAL A 54 7.92 0.55 -1.14
C VAL A 54 8.73 1.38 -2.12
N ILE A 55 8.99 2.64 -1.78
CA ILE A 55 9.87 3.50 -2.58
C ILE A 55 11.33 3.19 -2.22
N ASP A 56 12.06 2.66 -3.19
CA ASP A 56 13.51 2.52 -3.10
C ASP A 56 14.18 3.89 -3.33
N LYS A 57 15.01 4.30 -2.37
CA LYS A 57 15.78 5.55 -2.40
C LYS A 57 17.07 5.45 -3.21
N HIS A 58 17.48 4.23 -3.54
CA HIS A 58 18.74 3.94 -4.22
C HIS A 58 18.55 3.53 -5.67
N PHE A 59 17.39 3.85 -6.27
CA PHE A 59 17.19 3.64 -7.70
C PHE A 59 18.09 4.59 -8.51
N SER A 60 19.33 4.18 -8.74
CA SER A 60 20.19 4.76 -9.77
C SER A 60 19.74 4.17 -11.10
N SER A 61 19.11 4.97 -11.95
CA SER A 61 18.99 4.65 -13.37
C SER A 61 20.42 4.43 -13.88
N ALA A 62 20.80 3.19 -14.17
CA ALA A 62 22.03 2.96 -14.89
C ALA A 62 21.84 3.56 -16.29
N GLU A 63 22.48 4.70 -16.55
CA GLU A 63 22.74 5.19 -17.91
C GLU A 63 23.74 4.28 -18.62
#